data_AF-A0A6V7JRG1-F1
#
_entry.id   AF-A0A6V7JRG1-F1
#
_cell.length_a   1.000
_cell.length_b   1.000
_cell.length_c   1.000
_cell.angle_alpha   90.00
_cell.angle_beta   90.00
_cell.angle_gamma   90.00
#
_symmetry.space_group_name_H-M   'P 1'
#
loop_
_entity.id
_entity.type
_entity.pdbx_description
1 polymer ?
#
loop_
_entity_poly.entity_id
_entity_poly.type
_entity_poly.pdbx_seq_one_letter_code
_entity_poly.pdbx_strand_id
1 'polypeptide(L)' 'IQVYGFNAELYHNMSEAQHKSQGLVAISLMVQ' A
#
# COMPACT_ATOMS: atom_id res chain seq x y z
N ILE A 1 10.13 -4.37 10.01
CA ILE A 1 8.65 -4.43 9.96
C ILE A 1 8.19 -3.66 8.74
N GLN A 2 7.29 -4.23 7.94
CA GLN A 2 6.73 -3.58 6.74
C GLN A 2 5.25 -3.34 6.96
N VAL A 3 4.79 -2.12 6.68
CA VAL A 3 3.39 -1.74 6.70
C VAL A 3 3.03 -1.27 5.30
N TYR A 4 1.95 -1.81 4.75
CA TYR A 4 1.45 -1.48 3.42
C TYR A 4 0.09 -0.82 3.53
N GLY A 5 -0.20 0.08 2.59
CA GLY A 5 -1.50 0.72 2.46
C GLY A 5 -1.80 1.09 1.01
N PHE A 6 -3.01 1.60 0.79
CA PHE A 6 -3.49 2.12 -0.49
C PHE A 6 -4.39 3.33 -0.24
N ASN A 7 -4.62 4.16 -1.27
CA ASN A 7 -5.55 5.27 -1.17
C ASN A 7 -7.00 4.76 -1.27
N ALA A 8 -7.73 4.79 -0.14
CA ALA A 8 -9.11 4.30 -0.06
C ALA A 8 -10.16 5.23 -0.69
N GLU A 9 -9.80 6.46 -1.05
CA GLU A 9 -10.67 7.35 -1.84
C GLU A 9 -10.64 6.98 -3.33
N LEU A 10 -9.53 6.39 -3.79
CA LEU A 10 -9.30 6.05 -5.20
C LEU A 10 -9.56 4.57 -5.52
N TYR A 11 -9.46 3.67 -4.54
CA TYR A 11 -9.63 2.22 -4.73
C TYR A 11 -10.54 1.66 -3.63
N HIS A 12 -11.36 0.67 -3.97
CA HIS A 12 -12.26 0.04 -2.98
C HIS A 12 -11.54 -0.95 -2.08
N ASN A 13 -10.42 -1.51 -2.54
CA ASN A 13 -9.65 -2.50 -1.80
C ASN A 13 -8.19 -2.59 -2.28
N MET A 14 -7.39 -3.31 -1.50
CA MET A 14 -5.97 -3.53 -1.77
C MET A 14 -5.73 -4.26 -3.11
N SER A 15 -6.58 -5.24 -3.46
CA SER A 15 -6.40 -6.04 -4.69
C SER A 15 -6.52 -5.18 -5.94
N GLU A 16 -7.48 -4.26 -5.98
CA GLU A 16 -7.64 -3.29 -7.06
C GLU A 16 -6.41 -2.37 -7.18
N ALA A 17 -5.95 -1.85 -6.03
CA ALA A 17 -4.81 -0.94 -5.98
C ALA A 17 -3.49 -1.61 -6.42
N GLN A 18 -3.29 -2.90 -6.13
CA GLN A 18 -2.09 -3.66 -6.53
C GLN A 18 -1.88 -3.71 -8.06
N HIS A 19 -2.95 -3.62 -8.85
CA HIS A 19 -2.86 -3.64 -10.32
C HIS A 19 -2.55 -2.28 -10.93
N LYS A 20 -2.29 -1.26 -10.10
CA LYS A 20 -1.93 0.10 -10.54
C LYS A 20 -0.50 0.40 -10.09
N SER A 21 0.30 0.96 -11.00
CA SER A 21 1.73 1.22 -10.78
C SER A 21 2.05 2.07 -9.54
N GLN A 22 1.08 2.85 -9.03
CA GLN A 22 1.21 3.70 -7.84
C GLN A 22 0.05 3.49 -6.86
N GLY A 23 -0.63 2.34 -6.92
CA GLY A 23 -1.78 2.09 -6.06
C GLY A 23 -1.43 1.80 -4.61
N LEU A 24 -0.16 1.45 -4.33
CA LEU A 24 0.31 1.05 -3.01
C LEU A 24 1.37 2.00 -2.47
N VAL A 25 1.35 2.16 -1.15
CA VAL A 25 2.44 2.76 -0.38
C VAL A 25 2.96 1.74 0.62
N ALA A 26 4.27 1.75 0.85
CA ALA A 26 4.91 0.90 1.84
C ALA A 26 5.80 1.73 2.77
N ILE A 27 5.71 1.47 4.07
CA ILE A 27 6.57 2.05 5.10
C ILE A 27 7.34 0.91 5.74
N SER A 28 8.67 1.04 5.75
CA SER A 28 9.56 0.06 6.37
C SER A 28 10.20 0.63 7.62
N LEU A 29 10.09 -0.11 8.73
CA LEU A 29 10.79 0.15 9.98
C LEU A 29 11.88 -0.90 10.19
N MET A 30 13.14 -0.46 10.28
CA MET A 30 14.24 -1.32 10.69
C MET A 30 14.26 -1.42 12.23
N VAL A 31 14.42 -2.63 12.75
CA VAL A 31 14.60 -2.88 14.19
C VAL A 31 16.03 -3.34 14.38
N GLN A 32 16.70 -2.78 15.40
CA GLN A 32 18.08 -3.13 15.76
C GLN A 32 18.11 -4.39 16.63
#